data_AF-A0A7X6Y9I6-F1
#
_entry.id   AF-A0A7X6Y9I6-F1
#
_cell.length_a   1.000
_cell.length_b   1.000
_cell.length_c   1.000
_cell.angle_alpha   90.00
_cell.angle_beta   90.00
_cell.angle_gamma   90.00
#
_symmetry.space_group_name_H-M   'P 1'
#
loop_
_entity.id
_entity.type
_entity.pdbx_description
1 polymer ?
#
loop_
_entity_poly.entity_id
_entity_poly.type
_entity_poly.pdbx_seq_one_letter_code
_entity_poly.pdbx_strand_id
1 'polypeptide(L)'
;PDLKFELVEPLRELFKDEVRAAGRVMGMDDELLDRQPFPGPGMGVRILGEVTAERVALIQQADLRVQEEIRKLPDYRTIWQAFAVLLPVNSVGVMGDQRTYENVCALRVVDSIDAMTADWTRVPYDTLARISNRIINEVRGINRVVFDISSKPPATIEWE
;
A
#
# COMPACT_ATOMS: atom_id res chain seq x y z
N PRO A 1 2.63 -14.32 -29.50
CA PRO A 1 2.70 -13.01 -30.17
C PRO A 1 1.48 -12.84 -31.10
N ASP A 2 0.32 -12.45 -30.56
CA ASP A 2 -0.93 -12.32 -31.32
C ASP A 2 -1.67 -11.04 -30.93
N LEU A 3 -0.97 -9.90 -31.00
CA LEU A 3 -1.64 -8.60 -30.96
C LEU A 3 -2.16 -8.29 -32.36
N LYS A 4 -3.48 -8.18 -32.51
CA LYS A 4 -4.15 -7.80 -33.78
C LYS A 4 -4.07 -6.30 -34.09
N PHE A 5 -3.24 -5.55 -33.35
CA PHE A 5 -3.09 -4.11 -33.43
C PHE A 5 -1.61 -3.73 -33.38
N GLU A 6 -1.28 -2.57 -33.95
CA GLU A 6 0.05 -1.98 -33.83
C GLU A 6 0.25 -1.43 -32.41
N LEU A 7 1.35 -1.82 -31.78
CA LEU A 7 1.73 -1.34 -30.46
C LEU A 7 2.61 -0.09 -30.61
N VAL A 8 2.11 1.06 -30.15
CA VAL A 8 2.87 2.32 -30.12
C VAL A 8 3.28 2.63 -28.68
N GLU A 9 4.58 2.67 -28.41
CA GLU A 9 5.16 2.90 -27.07
C GLU A 9 5.94 4.22 -27.03
N PRO A 10 5.26 5.38 -26.95
CA PRO A 10 5.91 6.70 -27.10
C PRO A 10 6.90 7.04 -25.97
N LEU A 11 6.82 6.32 -24.86
CA LEU A 11 7.66 6.53 -23.67
C LEU A 11 8.77 5.46 -23.54
N ARG A 12 8.95 4.59 -24.54
CA ARG A 12 9.87 3.43 -24.47
C ARG A 12 11.32 3.81 -24.17
N GLU A 13 11.75 4.98 -24.65
CA GLU A 13 13.13 5.47 -24.51
C GLU A 13 13.34 6.35 -23.28
N LEU A 14 12.29 6.56 -22.46
CA LEU A 14 12.33 7.42 -21.29
C LEU A 14 12.38 6.61 -19.99
N PHE A 15 13.22 7.04 -19.06
CA PHE A 15 13.21 6.58 -17.67
C PHE A 15 12.08 7.24 -16.86
N LYS A 16 11.82 6.72 -15.65
CA LYS A 16 10.67 7.13 -14.84
C LYS A 16 10.71 8.60 -14.42
N ASP A 17 11.89 9.13 -14.13
CA ASP A 17 12.15 10.54 -13.85
C ASP A 17 11.93 11.42 -15.07
N GLU A 18 12.35 10.99 -16.26
CA GLU A 18 12.12 11.69 -17.52
C GLU A 18 10.63 11.73 -17.89
N VAL A 19 9.91 10.63 -17.69
CA VAL A 19 8.43 10.58 -17.87
C VAL A 19 7.73 11.57 -16.93
N ARG A 20 8.17 11.66 -15.67
CA ARG A 20 7.62 12.65 -14.72
C ARG A 20 7.93 14.08 -15.16
N ALA A 21 9.15 14.36 -15.60
CA ALA A 21 9.55 15.68 -16.09
C ALA A 21 8.71 16.11 -17.30
N ALA A 22 8.51 15.21 -18.28
CA ALA A 22 7.64 15.44 -19.42
C ALA A 22 6.20 15.74 -18.98
N GLY A 23 5.66 14.96 -18.04
CA GLY A 23 4.33 15.20 -17.47
C GLY A 23 4.16 16.59 -16.84
N ARG A 24 5.17 17.09 -16.11
CA ARG A 24 5.15 18.45 -15.54
C ARG A 24 5.12 19.53 -16.62
N VAL A 25 5.91 19.37 -17.68
CA VAL A 25 5.90 20.29 -18.83
C VAL A 25 4.53 20.32 -19.51
N MET A 26 3.82 19.19 -19.52
CA MET A 26 2.46 19.08 -20.05
C MET A 26 1.37 19.60 -19.09
N GLY A 27 1.74 20.10 -17.90
CA GLY A 27 0.79 20.66 -16.92
C GLY A 27 0.01 19.59 -16.14
N MET A 28 0.53 18.36 -16.05
CA MET A 28 -0.06 17.34 -15.18
C MET A 28 0.16 17.68 -13.70
N ASP A 29 -0.79 17.27 -12.87
CA ASP A 29 -0.73 17.46 -11.42
C ASP A 29 0.44 16.68 -10.78
N ASP A 30 1.19 17.33 -9.89
CA ASP A 30 2.35 16.73 -9.22
C ASP A 30 1.94 15.53 -8.34
N GLU A 31 0.76 15.57 -7.71
CA GLU A 31 0.26 14.44 -6.90
C GLU A 31 0.06 13.19 -7.75
N LEU A 32 -0.36 13.36 -9.01
CA LEU A 32 -0.52 12.26 -9.95
C LEU A 32 0.85 11.71 -10.41
N LEU A 33 1.80 12.58 -10.72
CA LEU A 33 3.13 12.20 -11.22
C LEU A 33 4.00 11.52 -10.15
N ASP A 34 3.88 11.99 -8.91
CA ASP A 34 4.66 11.51 -7.76
C ASP A 34 3.93 10.41 -6.97
N ARG A 35 2.76 9.96 -7.45
CA ARG A 35 2.02 8.84 -6.86
C ARG A 35 2.87 7.57 -6.80
N GLN A 36 2.78 6.87 -5.66
CA GLN A 36 3.40 5.57 -5.46
C GLN A 36 2.93 4.55 -6.51
N PRO A 37 3.79 3.61 -6.95
CA PRO A 37 3.39 2.57 -7.87
C PRO A 37 2.26 1.72 -7.26
N PHE A 38 1.33 1.31 -8.12
CA PHE A 38 0.20 0.47 -7.75
C PHE A 38 0.19 -0.76 -8.66
N PRO A 39 0.08 -1.99 -8.11
CA PRO A 39 0.21 -3.21 -8.89
C PRO A 39 -0.94 -3.36 -9.89
N GLY A 40 -0.68 -4.04 -11.03
CA GLY A 40 -1.68 -4.28 -12.08
C GLY A 40 -2.95 -4.98 -11.57
N PRO A 41 -2.85 -6.07 -10.79
CA PRO A 41 -4.01 -6.71 -10.14
C PRO A 41 -4.64 -5.88 -9.00
N GLY A 42 -4.06 -4.73 -8.66
CA GLY A 42 -4.57 -3.77 -7.70
C GLY A 42 -4.72 -4.32 -6.29
N MET A 43 -5.90 -4.12 -5.69
CA MET A 43 -6.18 -4.59 -4.33
C MET A 43 -6.22 -6.12 -4.21
N GLY A 44 -6.32 -6.85 -5.33
CA GLY A 44 -6.40 -8.32 -5.32
C GLY A 44 -5.19 -8.96 -4.64
N VAL A 45 -3.97 -8.48 -4.94
CA VAL A 45 -2.72 -8.98 -4.33
C VAL A 45 -2.47 -8.48 -2.90
N ARG A 46 -3.35 -7.61 -2.39
CA ARG A 46 -3.32 -7.10 -1.01
C ARG A 46 -4.36 -7.78 -0.13
N ILE A 47 -5.15 -8.69 -0.68
CA ILE A 47 -6.13 -9.51 0.04
C ILE A 47 -5.63 -10.94 -0.06
N LEU A 48 -5.01 -11.45 1.00
CA LEU A 48 -4.60 -12.83 1.00
C LEU A 48 -5.81 -13.75 1.03
N GLY A 49 -5.80 -14.75 0.14
CA GLY A 49 -6.89 -15.71 -0.03
C GLY A 49 -8.00 -15.20 -0.96
N GLU A 50 -9.26 -15.45 -0.60
CA GLU A 50 -10.39 -15.14 -1.47
C GLU A 50 -10.62 -13.61 -1.59
N VAL A 51 -10.78 -13.14 -2.83
CA VAL A 51 -11.09 -11.74 -3.14
C VAL A 51 -12.59 -11.58 -3.33
N THR A 52 -13.26 -10.96 -2.35
CA THR A 52 -14.69 -10.62 -2.41
C THR A 52 -14.91 -9.11 -2.40
N ALA A 53 -16.09 -8.64 -2.81
CA ALA A 53 -16.43 -7.22 -2.82
C ALA A 53 -16.33 -6.58 -1.42
N GLU A 54 -16.72 -7.31 -0.38
CA GLU A 54 -16.65 -6.88 1.01
C GLU A 54 -15.21 -6.72 1.48
N ARG A 55 -14.32 -7.67 1.11
CA ARG A 55 -12.89 -7.62 1.44
C ARG A 55 -12.19 -6.50 0.69
N VAL A 56 -12.57 -6.24 -0.56
CA VAL A 56 -12.08 -5.09 -1.34
C VAL A 56 -12.50 -3.78 -0.70
N ALA A 57 -13.77 -3.62 -0.32
CA ALA A 57 -14.24 -2.42 0.38
C ALA A 57 -13.50 -2.22 1.71
N LEU A 58 -13.29 -3.30 2.46
CA LEU A 58 -12.57 -3.29 3.73
C LEU A 58 -11.12 -2.82 3.58
N ILE A 59 -10.36 -3.42 2.66
CA ILE A 59 -8.95 -3.08 2.46
C ILE A 59 -8.77 -1.68 1.88
N GLN A 60 -9.70 -1.20 1.05
CA GLN A 60 -9.71 0.19 0.57
C GLN A 60 -9.82 1.19 1.72
N GLN A 61 -10.69 0.91 2.70
CA GLN A 61 -10.81 1.76 3.88
C GLN A 61 -9.56 1.70 4.77
N ALA A 62 -8.96 0.52 4.96
CA ALA A 62 -7.72 0.41 5.72
C ALA A 62 -6.55 1.14 5.02
N ASP A 63 -6.36 0.91 3.73
CA ASP A 63 -5.29 1.50 2.91
C ASP A 63 -5.39 3.04 2.86
N LEU A 64 -6.62 3.58 2.81
CA LEU A 64 -6.84 5.03 2.88
C LEU A 64 -6.24 5.64 4.15
N ARG A 65 -6.39 4.98 5.31
CA ARG A 65 -5.88 5.48 6.61
C ARG A 65 -4.36 5.41 6.65
N VAL A 66 -3.78 4.37 6.05
CA VAL A 66 -2.32 4.28 5.86
C VAL A 66 -1.83 5.45 5.02
N GLN A 67 -2.43 5.67 3.85
CA GLN A 67 -2.03 6.74 2.94
C GLN A 67 -2.16 8.13 3.56
N GLU A 68 -3.27 8.41 4.26
CA GLU A 68 -3.51 9.69 4.92
C GLU A 68 -2.47 10.00 6.00
N GLU A 69 -2.05 9.01 6.80
CA GLU A 69 -1.04 9.24 7.85
C GLU A 69 0.38 9.26 7.29
N ILE A 70 0.68 8.42 6.29
CA ILE A 70 2.01 8.36 5.68
C ILE A 70 2.30 9.62 4.85
N ARG A 71 1.32 10.20 4.16
CA ARG A 71 1.49 11.48 3.43
C ARG A 71 1.82 12.68 4.33
N LYS A 72 1.52 12.60 5.63
CA LYS A 72 1.84 13.67 6.60
C LYS A 72 3.31 13.64 7.02
N LEU A 73 4.05 12.59 6.67
CA LEU A 73 5.46 12.47 7.02
C LEU A 73 6.32 13.43 6.18
N PRO A 74 7.32 14.09 6.77
CA PRO A 74 8.21 14.98 6.03
C PRO A 74 9.04 14.25 4.96
N ASP A 75 9.29 12.96 5.17
CA ASP A 75 10.02 12.05 4.30
C ASP A 75 9.10 11.19 3.42
N TYR A 76 7.81 11.54 3.27
CA TYR A 76 6.87 10.79 2.40
C TYR A 76 7.43 10.48 1.01
N ARG A 77 8.17 11.43 0.42
CA ARG A 77 8.73 11.27 -0.93
C ARG A 77 9.85 10.23 -1.05
N THR A 78 10.47 9.82 0.06
CA THR A 78 11.46 8.74 0.06
C THR A 78 10.80 7.37 0.17
N ILE A 79 9.54 7.33 0.64
CA ILE A 79 8.76 6.11 0.75
C ILE A 79 8.34 5.63 -0.63
N TRP A 80 8.91 4.50 -1.04
CA TRP A 80 8.61 3.87 -2.32
C TRP A 80 7.15 3.42 -2.38
N GLN A 81 6.72 2.63 -1.39
CA GLN A 81 5.34 2.18 -1.26
C GLN A 81 4.94 2.08 0.21
N ALA A 82 3.72 2.50 0.50
CA ALA A 82 3.04 2.27 1.76
C ALA A 82 1.65 1.68 1.48
N PHE A 83 1.24 0.62 2.16
CA PHE A 83 -0.09 0.05 1.96
C PHE A 83 -0.52 -0.88 3.09
N ALA A 84 -1.82 -1.19 3.10
CA ALA A 84 -2.41 -2.21 3.94
C ALA A 84 -2.54 -3.55 3.18
N VAL A 85 -2.38 -4.67 3.91
CA VAL A 85 -2.65 -6.04 3.44
C VAL A 85 -3.64 -6.71 4.40
N LEU A 86 -4.70 -7.31 3.86
CA LEU A 86 -5.70 -8.06 4.64
C LEU A 86 -5.29 -9.53 4.75
N LEU A 87 -5.09 -10.00 5.98
CA LEU A 87 -4.67 -11.38 6.23
C LEU A 87 -5.87 -12.33 6.31
N PRO A 88 -5.74 -13.62 5.95
CA PRO A 88 -6.82 -14.59 6.01
C PRO A 88 -6.87 -15.24 7.41
N VAL A 89 -6.61 -14.45 8.45
CA VAL A 89 -6.62 -14.88 9.84
C VAL A 89 -7.42 -13.88 10.66
N ASN A 90 -8.15 -14.42 11.63
CA ASN A 90 -8.92 -13.61 12.56
C ASN A 90 -8.22 -13.59 13.91
N SER A 91 -8.47 -12.54 14.67
CA SER A 91 -7.95 -12.39 16.02
C SER A 91 -9.03 -11.96 16.99
N VAL A 92 -8.84 -12.33 18.25
CA VAL A 92 -9.71 -11.86 19.33
C VAL A 92 -9.35 -10.40 19.63
N GLY A 93 -10.37 -9.56 19.67
CA GLY A 93 -10.32 -8.18 20.12
C GLY A 93 -11.36 -7.91 21.21
N VAL A 94 -11.23 -6.76 21.85
CA VAL A 94 -12.24 -6.25 22.78
C VAL A 94 -12.66 -4.90 22.24
N MET A 95 -13.92 -4.77 21.81
CA MET A 95 -14.50 -3.53 21.34
C MET A 95 -15.71 -3.19 22.22
N GLY A 96 -15.59 -2.13 23.02
CA GLY A 96 -16.51 -1.89 24.14
C GLY A 96 -16.43 -3.04 25.15
N ASP A 97 -17.57 -3.59 25.54
CA ASP A 97 -17.66 -4.70 26.50
C ASP A 97 -17.78 -6.09 25.84
N GLN A 98 -17.67 -6.17 24.51
CA GLN A 98 -17.83 -7.42 23.76
C GLN A 98 -16.51 -7.91 23.17
N ARG A 99 -16.36 -9.24 23.15
CA ARG A 99 -15.28 -9.90 22.42
C ARG A 99 -15.63 -9.97 20.94
N THR A 100 -14.70 -9.55 20.10
CA THR A 100 -14.84 -9.61 18.64
C THR A 100 -13.84 -10.60 18.05
N TYR A 101 -14.19 -11.19 16.91
CA TYR A 101 -13.31 -12.05 16.14
C TYR A 101 -13.27 -11.53 14.70
N GLU A 102 -12.29 -10.68 14.42
CA GLU A 102 -12.20 -9.91 13.18
C GLU A 102 -10.82 -10.06 12.52
N ASN A 103 -10.67 -9.54 11.31
CA ASN A 103 -9.47 -9.72 10.49
C ASN A 103 -8.24 -9.04 11.11
N VAL A 104 -7.06 -9.56 10.76
CA VAL A 104 -5.78 -8.89 10.97
C VAL A 104 -5.37 -8.13 9.71
N CYS A 105 -4.90 -6.90 9.88
CA CYS A 105 -4.33 -6.08 8.82
C CYS A 105 -2.82 -5.92 9.02
N ALA A 106 -2.02 -6.18 7.99
CA ALA A 106 -0.60 -5.85 7.99
C ALA A 106 -0.36 -4.51 7.30
N LEU A 107 0.52 -3.71 7.88
CA LEU A 107 1.05 -2.50 7.27
C LEU A 107 2.38 -2.82 6.59
N ARG A 108 2.52 -2.44 5.32
CA ARG A 108 3.76 -2.57 4.56
C ARG A 108 4.22 -1.19 4.13
N VAL A 109 5.39 -0.77 4.61
CA VAL A 109 6.00 0.50 4.24
C VAL A 109 7.47 0.24 3.92
N VAL A 110 7.87 0.55 2.70
CA VAL A 110 9.21 0.24 2.19
C VAL A 110 9.82 1.42 1.46
N ASP A 111 11.13 1.53 1.58
CA ASP A 111 11.97 2.40 0.78
C ASP A 111 12.76 1.54 -0.22
N SER A 112 12.91 2.04 -1.45
CA SER A 112 13.64 1.35 -2.50
C SER A 112 14.17 2.32 -3.54
N ILE A 113 15.30 1.98 -4.15
CA ILE A 113 15.90 2.76 -5.25
C ILE A 113 15.44 2.20 -6.60
N ASP A 114 15.32 0.87 -6.72
CA ASP A 114 15.15 0.17 -8.01
C ASP A 114 14.11 -0.97 -7.97
N ALA A 115 13.38 -1.12 -6.87
CA ALA A 115 12.48 -2.24 -6.55
C ALA A 115 13.13 -3.64 -6.57
N MET A 116 14.43 -3.78 -6.86
CA MET A 116 15.18 -5.04 -6.76
C MET A 116 15.57 -5.33 -5.32
N THR A 117 15.96 -4.29 -4.58
CA THR A 117 16.17 -4.33 -3.12
C THR A 117 15.25 -3.33 -2.43
N ALA A 118 14.71 -3.69 -1.28
CA ALA A 118 13.88 -2.79 -0.50
C ALA A 118 14.08 -3.06 0.99
N ASP A 119 14.16 -2.00 1.78
CA ASP A 119 14.15 -2.13 3.24
C ASP A 119 12.83 -1.58 3.78
N TRP A 120 12.40 -2.09 4.93
CA TRP A 120 11.20 -1.57 5.56
C TRP A 120 11.51 -0.21 6.17
N THR A 121 10.63 0.76 5.97
CA THR A 121 10.82 2.14 6.45
C THR A 121 10.63 2.18 7.96
N ARG A 122 11.51 2.87 8.70
CA ARG A 122 11.39 3.02 10.16
C ARG A 122 10.38 4.13 10.47
N VAL A 123 9.11 3.85 10.19
CA VAL A 123 8.01 4.77 10.44
C VAL A 123 7.98 5.14 11.93
N PRO A 124 7.88 6.44 12.28
CA PRO A 124 7.80 6.86 13.68
C PRO A 124 6.69 6.11 14.42
N TYR A 125 6.98 5.64 15.63
CA TYR A 125 6.03 4.84 16.41
C TYR A 125 4.70 5.56 16.64
N ASP A 126 4.71 6.89 16.83
CA ASP A 126 3.48 7.68 16.95
C ASP A 126 2.63 7.65 15.69
N THR A 127 3.25 7.61 14.51
CA THR A 127 2.55 7.47 13.23
C THR A 127 1.96 6.07 13.09
N LEU A 128 2.71 5.02 13.44
CA LEU A 128 2.18 3.64 13.48
C LEU A 128 1.01 3.50 14.46
N ALA A 129 1.11 4.13 15.64
CA ALA A 129 0.04 4.15 16.64
C ALA A 129 -1.21 4.86 16.12
N ARG A 130 -1.06 6.00 15.43
CA ARG A 130 -2.19 6.69 14.78
C ARG A 130 -2.84 5.81 13.70
N ILE A 131 -2.05 5.22 12.79
CA ILE A 131 -2.58 4.34 11.74
C ILE A 131 -3.37 3.19 12.36
N SER A 132 -2.76 2.49 13.34
CA SER A 132 -3.40 1.37 14.04
C SER A 132 -4.72 1.77 14.70
N ASN A 133 -4.73 2.87 15.46
CA ASN A 133 -5.94 3.37 16.12
C ASN A 133 -7.02 3.75 15.12
N ARG A 134 -6.66 4.40 14.01
CA ARG A 134 -7.62 4.81 12.98
C ARG A 134 -8.21 3.60 12.27
N ILE A 135 -7.39 2.60 11.91
CA ILE A 135 -7.89 1.36 11.30
C ILE A 135 -8.85 0.66 12.26
N ILE A 136 -8.45 0.41 13.51
CA ILE A 136 -9.27 -0.35 14.48
C ILE A 136 -10.59 0.36 14.80
N ASN A 137 -10.59 1.69 14.91
CA ASN A 137 -11.80 2.43 15.32
C ASN A 137 -12.69 2.87 14.15
N GLU A 138 -12.12 3.12 12.96
CA GLU A 138 -12.86 3.64 11.81
C GLU A 138 -13.25 2.55 10.81
N VAL A 139 -12.58 1.38 10.83
CA VAL A 139 -12.75 0.31 9.83
C VAL A 139 -13.29 -0.97 10.49
N ARG A 140 -14.62 -1.11 10.48
CA ARG A 140 -15.31 -2.29 11.04
C ARG A 140 -14.88 -3.56 10.31
N GLY A 141 -14.50 -4.60 11.05
CA GLY A 141 -14.03 -5.87 10.49
C GLY A 141 -12.51 -6.06 10.57
N ILE A 142 -11.77 -5.11 11.16
CA ILE A 142 -10.36 -5.25 11.53
C ILE A 142 -10.20 -4.84 13.00
N ASN A 143 -9.67 -5.75 13.82
CA ASN A 143 -9.44 -5.48 15.24
C ASN A 143 -7.96 -5.61 15.66
N ARG A 144 -7.08 -5.89 14.70
CA ARG A 144 -5.64 -6.03 14.94
C ARG A 144 -4.85 -5.54 13.74
N VAL A 145 -3.82 -4.78 14.05
CA VAL A 145 -2.88 -4.25 13.06
C VAL A 145 -1.47 -4.72 13.41
N VAL A 146 -0.72 -5.15 12.41
CA VAL A 146 0.70 -5.54 12.52
C VAL A 146 1.54 -4.74 11.52
N PHE A 147 2.85 -4.68 11.72
CA PHE A 147 3.77 -3.98 10.82
C PHE A 147 4.84 -4.94 10.29
N ASP A 148 5.02 -4.97 8.98
CA ASP A 148 5.98 -5.85 8.31
C ASP A 148 7.39 -5.24 8.33
N ILE A 149 8.26 -5.87 9.13
CA ILE A 149 9.66 -5.51 9.33
C ILE A 149 10.63 -6.40 8.53
N SER A 150 10.16 -7.03 7.44
CA SER A 150 10.95 -7.93 6.60
C SER A 150 11.54 -7.19 5.40
N SER A 151 12.86 -7.19 5.23
CA SER A 151 13.52 -6.60 4.06
C SER A 151 13.41 -7.53 2.83
N LYS A 152 13.54 -6.95 1.63
CA LYS A 152 13.68 -7.65 0.35
C LYS A 152 15.16 -7.62 -0.07
N PRO A 153 15.85 -8.78 -0.17
CA PRO A 153 15.46 -10.14 0.24
C PRO A 153 15.50 -10.35 1.79
N PRO A 154 14.88 -11.42 2.35
CA PRO A 154 14.26 -12.58 1.67
C PRO A 154 12.79 -12.40 1.29
N ALA A 155 12.12 -11.35 1.78
CA ALA A 155 10.71 -11.10 1.47
C ALA A 155 10.54 -10.41 0.10
N THR A 156 9.29 -10.24 -0.31
CA THR A 156 8.89 -9.37 -1.42
C THR A 156 8.27 -8.08 -0.89
N ILE A 157 7.95 -7.12 -1.78
CA ILE A 157 7.23 -5.90 -1.36
C ILE A 157 5.77 -6.25 -1.10
N GLU A 158 5.08 -6.76 -2.12
CA GLU A 158 3.73 -7.33 -2.01
C GLU A 158 3.78 -8.69 -1.32
N TRP A 159 2.65 -9.13 -0.75
CA TRP A 159 2.54 -10.42 -0.05
C TRP A 159 2.04 -11.56 -0.95
N GLU A 160 1.50 -11.24 -2.14
CA GLU A 160 1.09 -12.17 -3.22
C GLU A 160 1.36 -11.57 -4.61
#